data_AF-A0A7J7GXF3-F1
#
_entry.id   AF-A0A7J7GXF3-F1
#
_cell.length_a   1.000
_cell.length_b   1.000
_cell.length_c   1.000
_cell.angle_alpha   90.00
_cell.angle_beta   90.00
_cell.angle_gamma   90.00
#
_symmetry.space_group_name_H-M   'P 1'
#
loop_
_entity.id
_entity.type
_entity.pdbx_description
1 polymer ?
#
loop_
_entity_poly.entity_id
_entity_poly.type
_entity_poly.pdbx_seq_one_letter_code
_entity_poly.pdbx_strand_id
1 'polypeptide(L)'
;MYKQGFLYVALLPLYIPTPTHLLVFVQKVIVALLLISNKNMSLSHHLKLTVTLFGLCLASVAIADLQRFEHPTKADGSLSVMVIGDWGRRGTHNQSEIALQMGKTAEKLDTDFIISTGDNFYEDGLTDVHDAAFEESFTNIYTAPSLQKQWYAVLGNHDYRGNALAQLSPVLTKRDSRWLCMRSFILNAEIVEFFFVDTTPFRDKYFQEDHTYDWRGVLPREDYLSNLLMDVDSALRESTATWKIVVGHHTMRSAGIHGDTIELVAKLLPILQANNVDLYINGHDHCLEHISSPDSPLQFLTKRWRIKGMEGQC
;
A
#
# COMPACT_ATOMS: atom_id res chain seq x y z
N MET A 1 -52.21 -3.63 36.81
CA MET A 1 -52.18 -3.93 35.36
C MET A 1 -50.89 -3.41 34.77
N TYR A 2 -49.91 -4.30 34.55
CA TYR A 2 -48.66 -3.97 33.87
C TYR A 2 -48.94 -3.80 32.37
N LYS A 3 -48.60 -2.64 31.79
CA LYS A 3 -48.51 -2.48 30.33
C LYS A 3 -47.04 -2.61 29.94
N GLN A 4 -46.71 -3.74 29.33
CA GLN A 4 -45.46 -3.95 28.60
C GLN A 4 -45.44 -3.02 27.38
N GLY A 5 -44.44 -2.14 27.29
CA GLY A 5 -44.11 -1.41 26.07
C GLY A 5 -43.10 -2.22 25.27
N PHE A 6 -43.52 -2.73 24.11
CA PHE A 6 -42.63 -3.39 23.14
C PHE A 6 -41.71 -2.33 22.49
N LEU A 7 -40.41 -2.58 22.52
CA LEU A 7 -39.40 -1.82 21.78
C LEU A 7 -39.36 -2.36 20.34
N TYR A 8 -39.91 -1.62 19.39
CA TYR A 8 -39.71 -1.89 17.96
C TYR A 8 -38.32 -1.38 17.56
N VAL A 9 -37.37 -2.29 17.32
CA VAL A 9 -36.14 -1.96 16.60
C VAL A 9 -36.43 -2.10 15.11
N ALA A 10 -36.59 -0.97 14.42
CA ALA A 10 -36.64 -0.94 12.98
C ALA A 10 -35.24 -1.24 12.43
N LEU A 11 -35.08 -2.38 11.75
CA LEU A 11 -33.90 -2.70 10.94
C LEU A 11 -33.89 -1.78 9.72
N LEU A 12 -33.07 -0.73 9.76
CA LEU A 12 -32.68 0.04 8.57
C LEU A 12 -31.39 -0.57 7.99
N PRO A 13 -31.21 -0.54 6.65
CA PRO A 13 -30.12 -1.24 5.98
C PRO A 13 -28.75 -0.69 6.38
N LEU A 14 -27.78 -1.60 6.52
CA LEU A 14 -26.38 -1.32 6.86
C LEU A 14 -25.73 -0.38 5.84
N TYR A 15 -25.70 0.91 6.17
CA TYR A 15 -24.77 1.87 5.61
C TYR A 15 -23.48 1.79 6.43
N ILE A 16 -22.38 1.33 5.83
CA ILE A 16 -21.06 1.36 6.47
C ILE A 16 -20.54 2.80 6.33
N PRO A 17 -20.50 3.61 7.40
CA PRO A 17 -20.06 5.00 7.30
C PRO A 17 -18.53 5.06 7.19
N THR A 18 -18.00 6.03 6.45
CA THR A 18 -16.57 6.41 6.52
C THR A 18 -16.19 6.79 7.97
N PRO A 19 -14.90 6.79 8.35
CA PRO A 19 -14.48 7.08 9.73
C PRO A 19 -15.06 8.37 10.31
N THR A 20 -15.18 9.41 9.48
CA THR A 20 -15.82 10.70 9.81
C THR A 20 -17.33 10.56 10.05
N HIS A 21 -18.04 9.75 9.27
CA HIS A 21 -19.46 9.49 9.48
C HIS A 21 -19.74 8.55 10.66
N LEU A 22 -18.80 7.67 11.00
CA LEU A 22 -18.90 6.79 12.16
C LEU A 22 -18.82 7.60 13.46
N LEU A 23 -17.91 8.58 13.55
CA LEU A 23 -17.80 9.49 14.69
C LEU A 23 -19.10 10.26 14.95
N VAL A 24 -19.70 10.82 13.88
CA VAL A 24 -20.97 11.56 13.96
C VAL A 24 -22.13 10.63 14.31
N PHE A 25 -22.14 9.39 13.79
CA PHE A 25 -23.15 8.39 14.12
C PHE A 25 -23.05 7.96 15.59
N VAL A 26 -21.85 7.65 16.07
CA VAL A 26 -21.58 7.28 17.46
C VAL A 26 -21.94 8.42 18.42
N GLN A 27 -21.60 9.67 18.09
CA GLN A 27 -22.03 10.85 18.87
C GLN A 27 -23.55 10.95 18.94
N LYS A 28 -24.27 10.77 17.82
CA LYS A 28 -25.74 10.80 17.80
C LYS A 28 -26.36 9.65 18.61
N VAL A 29 -25.79 8.45 18.55
CA VAL A 29 -26.23 7.30 19.34
C VAL A 29 -26.01 7.53 20.83
N ILE A 30 -24.87 8.11 21.24
CA ILE A 30 -24.61 8.46 22.64
C ILE A 30 -25.58 9.52 23.15
N VAL A 31 -25.79 10.59 22.38
CA VAL A 31 -26.75 11.63 22.74
C VAL A 31 -28.16 11.02 22.89
N ALA A 32 -28.56 10.13 21.98
CA ALA A 32 -29.83 9.41 22.09
C ALA A 32 -29.89 8.52 23.35
N LEU A 33 -28.83 7.75 23.65
CA LEU A 33 -28.77 6.88 24.84
C LEU A 33 -28.76 7.68 26.16
N LEU A 34 -28.09 8.84 26.19
CA LEU A 34 -28.11 9.76 27.32
C LEU A 34 -29.51 10.40 27.51
N LEU A 35 -30.21 10.71 26.42
CA LEU A 35 -31.58 11.25 26.46
C LEU A 35 -32.62 10.20 26.87
N ILE A 36 -32.38 8.91 26.58
CA ILE A 36 -33.25 7.77 26.97
C ILE A 36 -32.97 7.32 28.43
N SER A 37 -31.87 7.78 29.03
CA SER A 37 -31.50 7.42 30.39
C SER A 37 -32.58 7.80 31.41
N ASN A 38 -33.02 6.83 32.21
CA ASN A 38 -34.15 6.93 33.10
C ASN A 38 -33.89 7.96 34.22
N LYS A 39 -34.81 8.92 34.42
CA LYS A 39 -34.69 9.98 35.45
C LYS A 39 -34.59 9.47 36.90
N ASN A 40 -34.80 8.18 37.13
CA ASN A 40 -34.67 7.53 38.44
C ASN A 40 -33.30 6.87 38.69
N MET A 41 -32.34 7.00 37.77
CA MET A 41 -30.98 6.49 37.98
C MET A 41 -30.21 7.39 38.94
N SER A 42 -29.44 6.78 39.86
CA SER A 42 -28.56 7.57 40.74
C SER A 42 -27.41 8.19 39.95
N LEU A 43 -26.89 9.33 40.43
CA LEU A 43 -25.77 10.05 39.82
C LEU A 43 -24.55 9.14 39.55
N SER A 44 -24.29 8.16 40.42
CA SER A 44 -23.22 7.17 40.25
C SER A 44 -23.40 6.28 39.01
N HIS A 45 -24.65 5.92 38.67
CA HIS A 45 -24.93 5.10 37.50
C HIS A 45 -24.84 5.92 36.20
N HIS A 46 -25.27 7.18 36.21
CA HIS A 46 -25.07 8.08 35.07
C HIS A 46 -23.57 8.32 34.80
N LEU A 47 -22.77 8.53 35.85
CA LEU A 47 -21.33 8.72 35.70
C LEU A 47 -20.65 7.47 35.16
N LYS A 48 -20.98 6.28 35.70
CA LYS A 48 -20.47 5.01 35.17
C LYS A 48 -20.87 4.79 33.71
N LEU A 49 -22.14 5.01 33.35
CA LEU A 49 -22.61 4.85 31.98
C LEU A 49 -21.90 5.83 31.02
N THR A 50 -21.69 7.07 31.44
CA THR A 50 -21.00 8.09 30.64
C THR A 50 -19.53 7.74 30.46
N VAL A 51 -18.84 7.33 31.53
CA VAL A 51 -17.44 6.90 31.47
C VAL A 51 -17.28 5.64 30.61
N THR A 52 -18.19 4.67 30.74
CA THR A 52 -18.16 3.44 29.92
C THR A 52 -18.44 3.74 28.44
N LEU A 53 -19.41 4.61 28.13
CA LEU A 53 -19.71 5.03 26.74
C LEU A 53 -18.56 5.85 26.14
N PHE A 54 -17.92 6.71 26.93
CA PHE A 54 -16.74 7.48 26.51
C PHE A 54 -15.53 6.57 26.30
N GLY A 55 -15.30 5.59 27.18
CA GLY A 55 -14.28 4.55 27.01
C GLY A 55 -14.52 3.65 25.80
N LEU A 56 -15.78 3.28 25.52
CA LEU A 56 -16.17 2.54 24.31
C LEU A 56 -16.01 3.38 23.03
N CYS A 57 -16.10 4.71 23.09
CA CYS A 57 -15.81 5.59 21.94
C CYS A 57 -14.32 5.74 21.66
N LEU A 58 -13.51 5.81 22.71
CA LEU A 58 -12.05 5.83 22.55
C LEU A 58 -11.55 4.50 21.99
N ALA A 59 -12.25 3.39 22.25
CA ALA A 59 -11.94 2.07 21.69
C ALA A 59 -12.51 1.81 20.28
N SER A 60 -13.40 2.66 19.76
CA SER A 60 -14.11 2.42 18.48
C SER A 60 -13.64 3.28 17.30
N VAL A 61 -12.58 4.09 17.49
CA VAL A 61 -11.79 4.53 16.35
C VAL A 61 -10.94 3.33 15.94
N ALA A 62 -11.51 2.43 15.14
CA ALA A 62 -10.73 1.53 14.32
C ALA A 62 -9.96 2.43 13.33
N ILE A 63 -8.80 2.92 13.77
CA ILE A 63 -7.78 3.42 12.86
C ILE A 63 -7.47 2.21 11.98
N ALA A 64 -7.77 2.31 10.69
CA ALA A 64 -7.48 1.25 9.76
C ALA A 64 -5.95 1.21 9.57
N ASP A 65 -5.25 0.55 10.48
CA ASP A 65 -3.79 0.46 10.43
C ASP A 65 -3.35 -0.31 9.16
N LEU A 66 -2.23 0.11 8.58
CA LEU A 66 -1.65 -0.59 7.44
C LEU A 66 -1.31 -2.02 7.86
N GLN A 67 -1.63 -3.00 7.02
CA GLN A 67 -1.28 -4.39 7.32
C GLN A 67 0.25 -4.51 7.47
N ARG A 68 0.69 -5.12 8.57
CA ARG A 68 2.11 -5.32 8.89
C ARG A 68 2.54 -6.76 8.61
N PHE A 69 3.71 -6.92 8.03
CA PHE A 69 4.39 -8.19 7.82
C PHE A 69 5.78 -8.13 8.42
N GLU A 70 6.26 -9.27 8.87
CA GLU A 70 7.59 -9.42 9.48
C GLU A 70 8.50 -10.21 8.55
N HIS A 71 9.75 -9.78 8.41
CA HIS A 71 10.80 -10.53 7.75
C HIS A 71 12.12 -10.34 8.52
N PRO A 72 12.52 -11.29 9.37
CA PRO A 72 13.69 -11.10 10.23
C PRO A 72 14.97 -10.91 9.42
N THR A 73 15.94 -10.20 10.00
CA THR A 73 17.28 -10.10 9.40
C THR A 73 18.00 -11.45 9.46
N LYS A 74 19.14 -11.55 8.77
CA LYS A 74 20.01 -12.72 8.86
C LYS A 74 20.59 -12.87 10.27
N ALA A 75 21.15 -14.04 10.57
CA ALA A 75 21.73 -14.33 11.88
C ALA A 75 22.87 -13.37 12.30
N ASP A 76 23.52 -12.72 11.33
CA ASP A 76 24.56 -11.70 11.56
C ASP A 76 23.99 -10.26 11.63
N GLY A 77 22.67 -10.10 11.57
CA GLY A 77 21.98 -8.81 11.56
C GLY A 77 21.98 -8.09 10.21
N SER A 78 22.52 -8.70 9.15
CA SER A 78 22.52 -8.10 7.81
C SER A 78 21.20 -8.35 7.07
N LEU A 79 20.93 -7.50 6.07
CA LEU A 79 19.78 -7.61 5.19
C LEU A 79 20.19 -7.32 3.74
N SER A 80 19.77 -8.17 2.81
CA SER A 80 20.07 -8.08 1.38
C SER A 80 18.77 -8.11 0.57
N VAL A 81 18.38 -6.96 0.01
CA VAL A 81 17.11 -6.78 -0.70
C VAL A 81 17.36 -6.48 -2.17
N MET A 82 16.58 -7.10 -3.05
CA MET A 82 16.52 -6.74 -4.47
C MET A 82 15.24 -5.96 -4.78
N VAL A 83 15.35 -4.94 -5.61
CA VAL A 83 14.20 -4.12 -6.05
C VAL A 83 14.08 -4.19 -7.57
N ILE A 84 12.86 -4.40 -8.06
CA ILE A 84 12.50 -4.36 -9.49
C ILE A 84 11.18 -3.61 -9.69
N GLY A 85 11.02 -2.94 -10.82
CA GLY A 85 9.77 -2.32 -11.27
C GLY A 85 9.58 -2.54 -12.76
N ASP A 86 8.35 -2.34 -13.24
CA ASP A 86 8.07 -2.16 -14.67
C ASP A 86 8.49 -3.35 -15.55
N TRP A 87 8.10 -4.58 -15.12
CA TRP A 87 8.76 -5.81 -15.55
C TRP A 87 7.90 -6.83 -16.31
N GLY A 88 6.59 -6.97 -16.05
CA GLY A 88 5.83 -8.13 -16.56
C GLY A 88 5.49 -8.08 -18.03
N ARG A 89 6.24 -8.82 -18.86
CA ARG A 89 6.12 -8.80 -20.33
C ARG A 89 6.24 -10.19 -20.96
N ARG A 90 5.79 -11.25 -20.27
CA ARG A 90 5.81 -12.65 -20.78
C ARG A 90 7.19 -13.08 -21.31
N GLY A 91 8.25 -12.65 -20.64
CA GLY A 91 9.65 -12.92 -21.02
C GLY A 91 10.24 -12.02 -22.11
N THR A 92 9.45 -11.12 -22.70
CA THR A 92 9.90 -10.16 -23.74
C THR A 92 10.47 -8.87 -23.13
N HIS A 93 10.89 -7.91 -23.95
CA HIS A 93 11.44 -6.62 -23.50
C HIS A 93 12.63 -6.77 -22.52
N ASN A 94 13.50 -7.74 -22.80
CA ASN A 94 14.62 -8.16 -21.96
C ASN A 94 14.24 -8.80 -20.62
N GLN A 95 12.97 -9.04 -20.33
CA GLN A 95 12.54 -9.54 -19.02
C GLN A 95 13.24 -10.86 -18.64
N SER A 96 13.39 -11.79 -19.59
CA SER A 96 14.07 -13.08 -19.36
C SER A 96 15.56 -12.91 -19.08
N GLU A 97 16.24 -12.03 -19.83
CA GLU A 97 17.64 -11.70 -19.65
C GLU A 97 17.89 -11.02 -18.30
N ILE A 98 16.96 -10.16 -17.88
CA ILE A 98 16.97 -9.50 -16.57
C ILE A 98 16.81 -10.54 -15.47
N ALA A 99 15.83 -11.44 -15.58
CA ALA A 99 15.61 -12.51 -14.61
C ALA A 99 16.87 -13.40 -14.45
N LEU A 100 17.58 -13.68 -15.54
CA LEU A 100 18.85 -14.41 -15.49
C LEU A 100 19.94 -13.65 -14.70
N GLN A 101 20.08 -12.34 -14.92
CA GLN A 101 21.07 -11.53 -14.18
C GLN A 101 20.64 -11.33 -12.72
N MET A 102 19.34 -11.20 -12.46
CA MET A 102 18.81 -11.17 -11.11
C MET A 102 19.14 -12.46 -10.36
N GLY A 103 18.98 -13.62 -10.98
CA GLY A 103 19.33 -14.91 -10.35
C GLY A 103 20.81 -14.98 -9.92
N LYS A 104 21.73 -14.59 -10.80
CA LYS A 104 23.17 -14.54 -10.49
C LYS A 104 23.50 -13.53 -9.39
N THR A 105 22.83 -12.38 -9.42
CA THR A 105 23.04 -11.32 -8.43
C THR A 105 22.49 -11.73 -7.06
N ALA A 106 21.29 -12.31 -7.04
CA ALA A 106 20.64 -12.79 -5.83
C ALA A 106 21.43 -13.91 -5.14
N GLU A 107 22.05 -14.79 -5.92
CA GLU A 107 22.94 -15.84 -5.40
C GLU A 107 24.20 -15.23 -4.78
N LYS A 108 24.84 -14.28 -5.45
CA LYS A 108 26.06 -13.63 -4.96
C LYS A 108 25.83 -12.79 -3.71
N LEU A 109 24.70 -12.10 -3.63
CA LEU A 109 24.35 -11.22 -2.51
C LEU A 109 23.60 -11.95 -1.40
N ASP A 110 23.23 -13.22 -1.62
CA ASP A 110 22.37 -13.99 -0.73
C ASP A 110 21.09 -13.20 -0.37
N THR A 111 20.28 -12.88 -1.38
CA THR A 111 19.09 -12.02 -1.21
C THR A 111 18.05 -12.67 -0.30
N ASP A 112 17.49 -11.87 0.62
CA ASP A 112 16.45 -12.28 1.57
C ASP A 112 15.06 -12.25 0.94
N PHE A 113 14.74 -11.14 0.25
CA PHE A 113 13.47 -10.97 -0.47
C PHE A 113 13.58 -9.97 -1.62
N ILE A 114 12.53 -9.96 -2.46
CA ILE A 114 12.40 -9.07 -3.61
C ILE A 114 11.26 -8.08 -3.35
N ILE A 115 11.50 -6.82 -3.69
CA ILE A 115 10.50 -5.74 -3.72
C ILE A 115 10.11 -5.47 -5.18
N SER A 116 8.82 -5.46 -5.47
CA SER A 116 8.27 -4.94 -6.72
C SER A 116 7.65 -3.56 -6.51
N THR A 117 8.11 -2.55 -7.25
CA THR A 117 7.56 -1.19 -7.25
C THR A 117 6.31 -1.03 -8.13
N GLY A 118 5.75 -2.13 -8.63
CA GLY A 118 4.53 -2.13 -9.44
C GLY A 118 4.77 -2.11 -10.94
N ASP A 119 3.67 -1.99 -11.67
CA ASP A 119 3.58 -2.31 -13.09
C ASP A 119 4.05 -3.76 -13.34
N ASN A 120 3.38 -4.65 -12.60
CA ASN A 120 3.71 -6.05 -12.51
C ASN A 120 3.31 -6.82 -13.77
N PHE A 121 2.24 -6.41 -14.46
CA PHE A 121 1.75 -7.08 -15.67
C PHE A 121 1.29 -6.06 -16.73
N TYR A 122 1.94 -6.09 -17.89
CA TYR A 122 1.65 -5.19 -18.99
C TYR A 122 0.96 -5.87 -20.18
N GLU A 123 0.26 -5.12 -21.03
CA GLU A 123 0.03 -3.66 -20.93
C GLU A 123 -1.14 -3.29 -20.00
N ASP A 124 -2.10 -4.18 -19.77
CA ASP A 124 -3.33 -3.85 -19.03
C ASP A 124 -3.62 -4.86 -17.91
N GLY A 125 -2.65 -5.03 -17.00
CA GLY A 125 -2.80 -5.86 -15.81
C GLY A 125 -3.14 -7.33 -16.10
N LEU A 126 -3.75 -7.98 -15.11
CA LEU A 126 -4.36 -9.31 -15.27
C LEU A 126 -5.85 -9.16 -15.55
N THR A 127 -6.46 -10.09 -16.28
CA THR A 127 -7.91 -10.12 -16.49
C THR A 127 -8.66 -10.69 -15.27
N ASP A 128 -8.12 -11.74 -14.65
CA ASP A 128 -8.63 -12.34 -13.41
C ASP A 128 -7.54 -13.15 -12.67
N VAL A 129 -7.94 -13.88 -11.62
CA VAL A 129 -7.02 -14.69 -10.79
C VAL A 129 -6.51 -15.97 -11.47
N HIS A 130 -7.03 -16.31 -12.65
CA HIS A 130 -6.66 -17.45 -13.48
C HIS A 130 -5.92 -17.04 -14.75
N ASP A 131 -5.70 -15.74 -14.98
CA ASP A 131 -4.94 -15.25 -16.14
C ASP A 131 -3.57 -15.93 -16.24
N ALA A 132 -3.24 -16.39 -17.45
CA ALA A 132 -1.97 -17.05 -17.76
C ALA A 132 -0.79 -16.08 -17.69
N ALA A 133 -1.03 -14.77 -17.83
CA ALA A 133 0.00 -13.73 -17.70
C ALA A 133 0.73 -13.78 -16.36
N PHE A 134 0.06 -14.23 -15.29
CA PHE A 134 0.69 -14.45 -13.99
C PHE A 134 1.84 -15.46 -14.12
N GLU A 135 1.59 -16.64 -14.68
CA GLU A 135 2.63 -17.65 -14.83
C GLU A 135 3.66 -17.26 -15.89
N GLU A 136 3.19 -16.74 -17.03
CA GLU A 136 4.05 -16.40 -18.17
C GLU A 136 4.97 -15.21 -17.90
N SER A 137 4.59 -14.29 -17.00
CA SER A 137 5.39 -13.10 -16.67
C SER A 137 6.06 -13.18 -15.32
N PHE A 138 5.60 -14.03 -14.39
CA PHE A 138 6.18 -14.14 -13.05
C PHE A 138 6.74 -15.54 -12.78
N THR A 139 5.87 -16.54 -12.66
CA THR A 139 6.26 -17.88 -12.20
C THR A 139 7.32 -18.53 -13.08
N ASN A 140 7.12 -18.50 -14.40
CA ASN A 140 7.98 -19.17 -15.38
C ASN A 140 9.17 -18.31 -15.83
N ILE A 141 9.25 -17.06 -15.38
CA ILE A 141 10.36 -16.14 -15.72
C ILE A 141 11.42 -16.14 -14.62
N TYR A 142 11.01 -15.96 -13.37
CA TYR A 142 11.94 -15.84 -12.23
C TYR A 142 12.20 -17.19 -11.58
N THR A 143 12.78 -18.12 -12.34
CA THR A 143 12.92 -19.54 -11.96
C THR A 143 14.24 -19.89 -11.26
N ALA A 144 15.19 -18.97 -11.19
CA ALA A 144 16.47 -19.21 -10.51
C ALA A 144 16.24 -19.61 -9.03
N PRO A 145 17.00 -20.58 -8.48
CA PRO A 145 16.86 -21.00 -7.07
C PRO A 145 17.00 -19.83 -6.09
N SER A 146 17.93 -18.90 -6.36
CA SER A 146 18.16 -17.69 -5.57
C SER A 146 17.01 -16.67 -5.62
N LEU A 147 16.07 -16.81 -6.56
CA LEU A 147 14.85 -15.99 -6.67
C LEU A 147 13.61 -16.69 -6.09
N GLN A 148 13.75 -17.89 -5.52
CA GLN A 148 12.68 -18.59 -4.80
C GLN A 148 12.54 -18.03 -3.38
N LYS A 149 12.36 -16.71 -3.29
CA LYS A 149 12.23 -15.90 -2.07
C LYS A 149 10.86 -15.22 -2.08
N GLN A 150 10.47 -14.60 -0.97
CA GLN A 150 9.25 -13.81 -0.93
C GLN A 150 9.39 -12.58 -1.84
N TRP A 151 8.34 -12.28 -2.60
CA TRP A 151 8.16 -11.05 -3.36
C TRP A 151 7.09 -10.20 -2.67
N TYR A 152 7.45 -8.98 -2.33
CA TYR A 152 6.59 -7.95 -1.75
C TYR A 152 6.30 -6.90 -2.83
N ALA A 153 5.06 -6.84 -3.30
CA ALA A 153 4.69 -6.05 -4.45
C ALA A 153 3.61 -5.01 -4.14
N VAL A 154 3.73 -3.85 -4.77
CA VAL A 154 2.63 -2.88 -4.93
C VAL A 154 2.12 -2.88 -6.36
N LEU A 155 1.01 -2.18 -6.58
CA LEU A 155 0.42 -1.97 -7.91
C LEU A 155 0.99 -0.70 -8.56
N GLY A 156 1.17 -0.74 -9.88
CA GLY A 156 1.42 0.43 -10.73
C GLY A 156 0.19 0.83 -11.55
N ASN A 157 0.34 1.77 -12.47
CA ASN A 157 -0.80 2.25 -13.26
C ASN A 157 -1.27 1.22 -14.30
N HIS A 158 -0.38 0.43 -14.89
CA HIS A 158 -0.75 -0.62 -15.85
C HIS A 158 -1.50 -1.77 -15.16
N ASP A 159 -1.17 -2.06 -13.91
CA ASP A 159 -1.87 -3.06 -13.10
C ASP A 159 -3.34 -2.72 -12.89
N TYR A 160 -3.62 -1.43 -12.72
CA TYR A 160 -4.98 -0.92 -12.59
C TYR A 160 -5.76 -0.89 -13.91
N ARG A 161 -5.11 -0.94 -15.07
CA ARG A 161 -5.83 -1.00 -16.35
C ARG A 161 -6.53 -2.34 -16.58
N GLY A 162 -6.07 -3.37 -15.87
CA GLY A 162 -6.74 -4.66 -15.76
C GLY A 162 -7.55 -4.80 -14.48
N ASN A 163 -7.56 -6.00 -13.92
CA ASN A 163 -8.21 -6.36 -12.67
C ASN A 163 -7.20 -6.25 -11.52
N ALA A 164 -7.10 -5.06 -10.94
CA ALA A 164 -6.23 -4.80 -9.80
C ALA A 164 -6.50 -5.80 -8.65
N LEU A 165 -7.78 -6.09 -8.36
CA LEU A 165 -8.15 -7.02 -7.30
C LEU A 165 -7.69 -8.47 -7.53
N ALA A 166 -7.45 -8.88 -8.78
CA ALA A 166 -6.87 -10.19 -9.06
C ALA A 166 -5.45 -10.30 -8.50
N GLN A 167 -4.64 -9.26 -8.67
CA GLN A 167 -3.26 -9.22 -8.18
C GLN A 167 -3.17 -9.26 -6.65
N LEU A 168 -4.16 -8.66 -5.98
CA LEU A 168 -4.29 -8.62 -4.52
C LEU A 168 -4.88 -9.91 -3.92
N SER A 169 -5.37 -10.82 -4.76
CA SER A 169 -6.12 -11.98 -4.31
C SER A 169 -5.20 -13.03 -3.67
N PRO A 170 -5.57 -13.60 -2.51
CA PRO A 170 -4.88 -14.77 -1.95
C PRO A 170 -4.85 -15.99 -2.89
N VAL A 171 -5.67 -16.00 -3.96
CA VAL A 171 -5.61 -17.03 -4.99
C VAL A 171 -4.27 -17.02 -5.72
N LEU A 172 -3.69 -15.84 -6.02
CA LEU A 172 -2.38 -15.78 -6.67
C LEU A 172 -1.26 -16.24 -5.74
N THR A 173 -1.30 -15.86 -4.45
CA THR A 173 -0.38 -16.41 -3.43
C THR A 173 -0.49 -17.92 -3.30
N LYS A 174 -1.67 -18.51 -3.51
CA LYS A 174 -1.82 -19.97 -3.54
C LYS A 174 -1.28 -20.62 -4.81
N ARG A 175 -1.30 -19.91 -5.94
CA ARG A 175 -0.71 -20.38 -7.21
C ARG A 175 0.82 -20.32 -7.16
N ASP A 176 1.38 -19.28 -6.54
CA ASP A 176 2.81 -19.12 -6.31
C ASP A 176 3.03 -18.44 -4.95
N SER A 177 3.55 -19.19 -3.97
CA SER A 177 3.70 -18.73 -2.59
C SER A 177 4.68 -17.56 -2.42
N ARG A 178 5.50 -17.30 -3.44
CA ARG A 178 6.39 -16.13 -3.48
C ARG A 178 5.62 -14.84 -3.63
N TRP A 179 4.40 -14.86 -4.16
CA TRP A 179 3.64 -13.66 -4.50
C TRP A 179 2.89 -13.09 -3.29
N LEU A 180 3.29 -11.91 -2.83
CA LEU A 180 2.51 -11.07 -1.92
C LEU A 180 2.35 -9.67 -2.52
N CYS A 181 1.12 -9.33 -2.91
CA CYS A 181 0.81 -8.01 -3.45
C CYS A 181 -0.32 -7.36 -2.67
N MET A 182 -0.11 -6.13 -2.26
CA MET A 182 -1.09 -5.30 -1.57
C MET A 182 -1.06 -3.88 -2.12
N ARG A 183 -2.13 -3.11 -1.90
CA ARG A 183 -2.16 -1.68 -2.25
C ARG A 183 -1.15 -0.89 -1.44
N SER A 184 -1.27 -1.00 -0.12
CA SER A 184 -0.40 -0.37 0.87
C SER A 184 -0.25 -1.28 2.07
N PHE A 185 0.95 -1.38 2.62
CA PHE A 185 1.28 -2.26 3.74
C PHE A 185 2.66 -1.89 4.31
N ILE A 186 3.01 -2.47 5.44
CA ILE A 186 4.32 -2.30 6.06
C ILE A 186 5.02 -3.65 6.11
N LEU A 187 6.30 -3.65 5.76
CA LEU A 187 7.21 -4.76 5.98
C LEU A 187 8.26 -4.34 7.00
N ASN A 188 8.18 -4.91 8.20
CA ASN A 188 9.18 -4.76 9.23
C ASN A 188 10.27 -5.82 9.05
N ALA A 189 11.51 -5.37 8.88
CA ALA A 189 12.69 -6.21 8.81
C ALA A 189 13.71 -5.82 9.89
N GLU A 190 13.20 -5.57 11.10
CA GLU A 190 13.90 -5.28 12.35
C GLU A 190 14.70 -3.97 12.34
N ILE A 191 15.75 -3.90 11.53
CA ILE A 191 16.59 -2.70 11.39
C ILE A 191 15.98 -1.68 10.42
N VAL A 192 15.04 -2.10 9.58
CA VAL A 192 14.37 -1.28 8.56
C VAL A 192 12.88 -1.59 8.51
N GLU A 193 12.06 -0.55 8.36
CA GLU A 193 10.65 -0.68 7.98
C GLU A 193 10.45 -0.14 6.57
N PHE A 194 9.83 -0.96 5.71
CA PHE A 194 9.39 -0.57 4.39
C PHE A 194 7.90 -0.22 4.41
N PHE A 195 7.55 0.97 3.95
CA PHE A 195 6.19 1.49 3.85
C PHE A 195 5.78 1.48 2.38
N PHE A 196 5.01 0.48 2.00
CA PHE A 196 4.47 0.34 0.65
C PHE A 196 3.21 1.20 0.51
N VAL A 197 3.15 2.04 -0.53
CA VAL A 197 2.08 3.03 -0.72
C VAL A 197 1.49 2.92 -2.12
N ASP A 198 0.16 2.79 -2.19
CA ASP A 198 -0.59 2.81 -3.45
C ASP A 198 -0.59 4.22 -4.05
N THR A 199 0.33 4.45 -4.99
CA THR A 199 0.52 5.77 -5.61
C THR A 199 -0.42 6.05 -6.79
N THR A 200 -1.05 5.03 -7.37
CA THR A 200 -1.88 5.19 -8.59
C THR A 200 -3.07 6.13 -8.38
N PRO A 201 -3.82 6.06 -7.26
CA PRO A 201 -4.93 6.97 -7.00
C PRO A 201 -4.53 8.44 -6.81
N PHE A 202 -3.24 8.76 -6.64
CA PHE A 202 -2.80 10.16 -6.51
C PHE A 202 -2.83 10.91 -7.84
N ARG A 203 -2.72 10.22 -8.98
CA ARG A 203 -2.64 10.86 -10.30
C ARG A 203 -4.01 11.32 -10.79
N ASP A 204 -4.19 12.63 -10.89
CA ASP A 204 -5.46 13.22 -11.33
C ASP A 204 -5.81 12.84 -12.77
N LYS A 205 -4.80 12.76 -13.64
CA LYS A 205 -4.96 12.43 -15.06
C LYS A 205 -5.65 11.07 -15.30
N TYR A 206 -5.42 10.07 -14.43
CA TYR A 206 -6.01 8.73 -14.59
C TYR A 206 -7.53 8.69 -14.37
N PHE A 207 -8.11 9.74 -13.79
CA PHE A 207 -9.56 9.89 -13.63
C PHE A 207 -10.21 10.70 -14.76
N GLN A 208 -9.41 11.20 -15.70
CA GLN A 208 -9.84 12.08 -16.79
C GLN A 208 -9.50 11.54 -18.18
N GLU A 209 -8.60 10.55 -18.27
CA GLU A 209 -8.19 9.95 -19.54
C GLU A 209 -9.10 8.79 -20.00
N ASP A 210 -8.98 8.42 -21.28
CA ASP A 210 -9.83 7.41 -21.94
C ASP A 210 -9.49 5.95 -21.60
N HIS A 211 -8.48 5.71 -20.76
CA HIS A 211 -8.14 4.36 -20.30
C HIS A 211 -9.13 3.88 -19.23
N THR A 212 -9.46 2.59 -19.25
CA THR A 212 -10.22 1.97 -18.16
C THR A 212 -9.29 1.70 -16.99
N TYR A 213 -9.69 2.10 -15.79
CA TYR A 213 -8.97 1.81 -14.54
C TYR A 213 -9.90 1.13 -13.54
N ASP A 214 -9.41 0.09 -12.86
CA ASP A 214 -10.12 -0.63 -11.80
C ASP A 214 -10.05 0.13 -10.46
N TRP A 215 -11.00 1.05 -10.28
CA TRP A 215 -11.15 1.83 -9.06
C TRP A 215 -11.93 1.12 -7.94
N ARG A 216 -12.20 -0.19 -8.05
CA ARG A 216 -12.87 -0.94 -6.97
C ARG A 216 -12.00 -0.94 -5.72
N GLY A 217 -12.61 -0.53 -4.60
CA GLY A 217 -11.94 -0.36 -3.31
C GLY A 217 -11.12 0.94 -3.18
N VAL A 218 -11.11 1.81 -4.21
CA VAL A 218 -10.47 3.13 -4.18
C VAL A 218 -11.50 4.26 -4.10
N LEU A 219 -12.70 4.07 -4.63
CA LEU A 219 -13.76 5.09 -4.55
C LEU A 219 -14.52 5.02 -3.21
N PRO A 220 -14.88 6.17 -2.61
CA PRO A 220 -14.59 7.55 -3.04
C PRO A 220 -13.10 7.93 -2.91
N ARG A 221 -12.54 8.51 -3.97
CA ARG A 221 -11.08 8.77 -4.09
C ARG A 221 -10.52 9.64 -2.97
N GLU A 222 -11.22 10.72 -2.62
CA GLU A 222 -10.76 11.65 -1.59
C GLU A 222 -10.72 10.99 -0.20
N ASP A 223 -11.73 10.17 0.12
CA ASP A 223 -11.75 9.42 1.37
C ASP A 223 -10.61 8.40 1.41
N TYR A 224 -10.38 7.69 0.30
CA TYR A 224 -9.27 6.73 0.17
C TYR A 224 -7.91 7.40 0.37
N LEU A 225 -7.64 8.50 -0.33
CA LEU A 225 -6.37 9.23 -0.22
C LEU A 225 -6.20 9.84 1.17
N SER A 226 -7.25 10.40 1.76
CA SER A 226 -7.19 10.96 3.11
C SER A 226 -6.87 9.90 4.16
N ASN A 227 -7.50 8.72 4.08
CA ASN A 227 -7.21 7.63 5.00
C ASN A 227 -5.79 7.11 4.78
N LEU A 228 -5.39 6.84 3.54
CA LEU A 228 -4.03 6.36 3.23
C LEU A 228 -2.94 7.31 3.74
N LEU A 229 -3.10 8.62 3.55
CA LEU A 229 -2.15 9.62 4.05
C LEU A 229 -2.10 9.64 5.59
N MET A 230 -3.25 9.51 6.25
CA MET A 230 -3.32 9.42 7.72
C MET A 230 -2.64 8.15 8.24
N ASP A 231 -2.90 7.00 7.61
CA ASP A 231 -2.36 5.71 8.03
C ASP A 231 -0.83 5.66 7.82
N VAL A 232 -0.33 6.18 6.69
CA VAL A 232 1.12 6.31 6.43
C VAL A 232 1.79 7.26 7.42
N ASP A 233 1.20 8.43 7.69
CA ASP A 233 1.75 9.39 8.65
C ASP A 233 1.77 8.83 10.08
N SER A 234 0.71 8.13 10.51
CA SER A 234 0.67 7.48 11.82
C SER A 234 1.75 6.40 11.92
N ALA A 235 1.82 5.51 10.94
CA ALA A 235 2.78 4.41 10.93
C ALA A 235 4.24 4.90 10.94
N LEU A 236 4.54 5.97 10.19
CA LEU A 236 5.87 6.58 10.15
C LEU A 236 6.27 7.27 11.48
N ARG A 237 5.29 7.87 12.18
CA ARG A 237 5.50 8.45 13.52
C ARG A 237 5.75 7.40 14.58
N GLU A 238 5.05 6.27 14.48
CA GLU A 238 5.16 5.15 15.41
C GLU A 238 6.42 4.29 15.17
N SER A 239 6.96 4.33 13.95
CA SER A 239 8.15 3.61 13.55
C SER A 239 9.38 3.99 14.38
N THR A 240 9.98 2.96 14.99
CA THR A 240 11.24 3.04 15.73
C THR A 240 12.42 2.41 14.98
N ALA A 241 12.20 1.96 13.74
CA ALA A 241 13.22 1.35 12.90
C ALA A 241 14.38 2.33 12.65
N THR A 242 15.59 1.77 12.48
CA THR A 242 16.78 2.58 12.17
C THR A 242 16.66 3.22 10.80
N TRP A 243 16.09 2.49 9.85
CA TRP A 243 15.83 2.96 8.49
C TRP A 243 14.34 2.93 8.19
N LYS A 244 13.84 4.00 7.57
CA LYS A 244 12.47 4.08 7.04
C LYS A 244 12.54 4.26 5.54
N ILE A 245 12.00 3.29 4.81
CA ILE A 245 12.03 3.28 3.35
C ILE A 245 10.59 3.26 2.83
N VAL A 246 10.22 4.21 1.99
CA VAL A 246 8.91 4.24 1.35
C VAL A 246 9.02 3.68 -0.06
N VAL A 247 8.11 2.78 -0.42
CA VAL A 247 8.06 2.14 -1.72
C VAL A 247 6.74 2.49 -2.41
N GLY A 248 6.81 3.07 -3.59
CA GLY A 248 5.64 3.39 -4.42
C GLY A 248 5.92 3.08 -5.89
N HIS A 249 4.93 3.29 -6.75
CA HIS A 249 5.12 3.12 -8.18
C HIS A 249 5.58 4.41 -8.86
N HIS A 250 4.87 5.51 -8.60
CA HIS A 250 5.11 6.78 -9.29
C HIS A 250 6.31 7.55 -8.73
N THR A 251 6.91 8.36 -9.60
CA THR A 251 8.06 9.22 -9.33
C THR A 251 7.70 10.38 -8.41
N MET A 252 8.48 10.59 -7.35
CA MET A 252 8.38 11.79 -6.53
C MET A 252 9.39 12.85 -6.96
N ARG A 253 10.58 12.41 -7.38
CA ARG A 253 11.60 13.17 -8.09
C ARG A 253 12.05 12.36 -9.29
N SER A 254 12.09 12.96 -10.47
CA SER A 254 12.62 12.27 -11.66
C SER A 254 13.16 13.20 -12.73
N ALA A 255 14.23 12.77 -13.39
CA ALA A 255 14.74 13.39 -14.62
C ALA A 255 14.21 12.70 -15.90
N GLY A 256 13.35 11.69 -15.75
CA GLY A 256 12.72 10.93 -16.83
C GLY A 256 11.53 11.61 -17.49
N ILE A 257 11.02 10.94 -18.53
CA ILE A 257 9.90 11.41 -19.36
C ILE A 257 8.62 11.70 -18.58
N HIS A 258 8.40 11.03 -17.45
CA HIS A 258 7.22 11.26 -16.63
C HIS A 258 7.41 12.43 -15.65
N GLY A 259 8.66 12.76 -15.30
CA GLY A 259 9.01 13.82 -14.37
C GLY A 259 8.41 13.61 -12.98
N ASP A 260 8.30 14.68 -12.21
CA ASP A 260 7.73 14.63 -10.87
C ASP A 260 6.20 14.45 -10.88
N THR A 261 5.70 13.52 -10.05
CA THR A 261 4.27 13.45 -9.78
C THR A 261 3.85 14.54 -8.81
N ILE A 262 3.34 15.66 -9.34
CA ILE A 262 2.97 16.86 -8.57
C ILE A 262 2.04 16.57 -7.38
N GLU A 263 1.13 15.61 -7.51
CA GLU A 263 0.18 15.26 -6.46
C GLU A 263 0.86 14.56 -5.28
N LEU A 264 1.87 13.71 -5.56
CA LEU A 264 2.70 13.09 -4.52
C LEU A 264 3.61 14.12 -3.86
N VAL A 265 4.18 15.04 -4.63
CA VAL A 265 4.99 16.15 -4.12
C VAL A 265 4.17 17.06 -3.20
N ALA A 266 2.90 17.30 -3.52
CA ALA A 266 2.03 18.14 -2.72
C ALA A 266 1.49 17.43 -1.47
N LYS A 267 1.14 16.14 -1.57
CA LYS A 267 0.38 15.44 -0.52
C LYS A 267 1.23 14.48 0.32
N LEU A 268 2.11 13.70 -0.29
CA LEU A 268 2.86 12.63 0.40
C LEU A 268 4.25 13.08 0.83
N LEU A 269 4.99 13.80 -0.03
CA LEU A 269 6.35 14.25 0.28
C LEU A 269 6.46 15.00 1.62
N PRO A 270 5.55 15.92 1.98
CA PRO A 270 5.63 16.62 3.27
C PRO A 270 5.55 15.66 4.47
N ILE A 271 4.76 14.58 4.36
CA ILE A 271 4.66 13.54 5.39
C ILE A 271 5.99 12.78 5.49
N LEU A 272 6.60 12.42 4.37
CA LEU A 272 7.87 11.68 4.36
C LEU A 272 8.99 12.50 4.99
N GLN A 273 9.06 13.79 4.64
CA GLN A 273 10.04 14.72 5.19
C GLN A 273 9.83 14.98 6.68
N ALA A 274 8.58 15.20 7.12
CA ALA A 274 8.26 15.42 8.53
C ALA A 274 8.58 14.22 9.43
N ASN A 275 8.61 13.02 8.86
CA ASN A 275 8.88 11.77 9.58
C ASN A 275 10.31 11.22 9.37
N ASN A 276 11.20 12.02 8.75
CA ASN A 276 12.59 11.68 8.48
C ASN A 276 12.76 10.35 7.73
N VAL A 277 11.97 10.14 6.67
CA VAL A 277 12.17 8.99 5.77
C VAL A 277 13.52 9.09 5.09
N ASP A 278 14.24 7.96 5.00
CA ASP A 278 15.59 7.89 4.46
C ASP A 278 15.58 7.74 2.94
N LEU A 279 14.74 6.85 2.42
CA LEU A 279 14.64 6.56 0.99
C LEU A 279 13.18 6.50 0.52
N TYR A 280 12.94 7.06 -0.67
CA TYR A 280 11.76 6.79 -1.48
C TYR A 280 12.18 6.02 -2.73
N ILE A 281 11.60 4.84 -2.94
CA ILE A 281 11.94 3.93 -4.04
C ILE A 281 10.73 3.78 -4.96
N ASN A 282 10.92 4.00 -6.27
CA ASN A 282 9.85 3.93 -7.27
C ASN A 282 10.24 3.26 -8.59
N GLY A 283 9.22 2.98 -9.42
CA GLY A 283 9.35 2.59 -10.83
C GLY A 283 8.84 3.71 -11.75
N HIS A 284 7.97 3.39 -12.70
CA HIS A 284 7.25 4.29 -13.62
C HIS A 284 8.15 4.94 -14.66
N ASP A 285 9.18 5.69 -14.23
CA ASP A 285 10.19 6.14 -15.18
C ASP A 285 11.12 4.99 -15.55
N HIS A 286 11.24 4.79 -16.86
CA HIS A 286 11.84 3.61 -17.46
C HIS A 286 13.38 3.64 -17.45
N CYS A 287 13.98 4.11 -16.35
CA CYS A 287 15.42 4.22 -16.17
C CYS A 287 15.87 3.96 -14.71
N LEU A 288 17.18 4.11 -14.47
CA LEU A 288 17.80 3.97 -13.14
C LEU A 288 18.29 5.36 -12.71
N GLU A 289 17.74 5.88 -11.62
CA GLU A 289 18.09 7.21 -11.13
C GLU A 289 18.37 7.19 -9.62
N HIS A 290 19.27 8.08 -9.20
CA HIS A 290 19.47 8.46 -7.80
C HIS A 290 19.49 9.99 -7.74
N ILE A 291 18.50 10.57 -7.07
CA ILE A 291 18.35 12.01 -6.90
C ILE A 291 18.42 12.34 -5.41
N SER A 292 19.21 13.36 -5.07
CA SER A 292 19.31 13.95 -3.74
C SER A 292 18.77 15.38 -3.76
N SER A 293 18.27 15.84 -2.61
CA SER A 293 17.86 17.24 -2.41
C SER A 293 18.83 17.93 -1.45
N PRO A 294 19.23 19.19 -1.71
CA PRO A 294 20.00 19.96 -0.72
C PRO A 294 19.17 20.28 0.53
N ASP A 295 17.84 20.29 0.42
CA ASP A 295 16.92 20.73 1.48
C ASP A 295 16.42 19.58 2.37
N SER A 296 16.77 18.34 2.05
CA SER A 296 16.28 17.15 2.77
C SER A 296 17.25 15.98 2.66
N PRO A 297 17.47 15.21 3.75
CA PRO A 297 18.30 14.01 3.70
C PRO A 297 17.66 12.85 2.91
N LEU A 298 16.34 12.92 2.64
CA LEU A 298 15.59 11.93 1.86
C LEU A 298 16.21 11.75 0.46
N GLN A 299 16.52 10.49 0.13
CA GLN A 299 17.04 10.09 -1.18
C GLN A 299 15.92 9.50 -2.05
N PHE A 300 15.95 9.78 -3.35
CA PHE A 300 15.00 9.23 -4.31
C PHE A 300 15.71 8.24 -5.24
N LEU A 301 15.19 7.02 -5.34
CA LEU A 301 15.72 5.96 -6.18
C LEU A 301 14.65 5.47 -7.16
N THR A 302 14.86 5.71 -8.46
CA THR A 302 14.03 5.13 -9.52
C THR A 302 14.69 3.85 -10.02
N LYS A 303 13.95 2.74 -10.03
CA LYS A 303 14.48 1.41 -10.31
C LYS A 303 13.69 0.69 -11.42
N ARG A 304 14.16 0.83 -12.65
CA ARG A 304 13.93 -0.17 -13.72
C ARG A 304 15.25 -0.77 -14.18
N TRP A 305 15.30 -2.09 -14.37
CA TRP A 305 16.50 -2.71 -14.90
C TRP A 305 16.54 -2.57 -16.44
N ARG A 306 17.47 -1.77 -16.95
CA ARG A 306 17.75 -1.62 -18.38
C ARG A 306 19.05 -2.32 -18.73
N ILE A 307 19.05 -3.19 -19.75
CA ILE A 307 20.29 -3.68 -20.37
C ILE A 307 20.72 -2.65 -21.44
N LYS A 308 22.01 -2.35 -21.50
CA LYS A 308 22.66 -1.40 -22.42
C LYS A 308 22.25 -1.69 -23.88
N GLY A 309 21.57 -0.75 -24.56
CA GLY A 309 21.24 -0.87 -25.99
C GLY A 309 19.87 -0.37 -26.45
N MET A 310 18.96 0.01 -25.53
CA MET A 310 17.71 0.70 -25.91
C MET A 310 17.92 2.22 -25.92
N GLU A 311 17.82 2.82 -27.10
CA GLU A 311 17.74 4.28 -27.28
C GLU A 311 16.40 4.77 -26.73
N GLY A 312 16.48 5.47 -25.61
CA GLY A 312 15.38 6.13 -24.93
C GLY A 312 15.99 6.99 -23.84
N GLN A 313 15.72 8.29 -23.89
CA GLN A 313 16.03 9.24 -22.83
C GLN A 313 15.31 8.79 -21.54
N CYS A 314 15.94 8.94 -20.37
CA CYS A 314 15.17 9.54 -19.28
C CYS A 314 14.80 10.92 -19.86
#